data_AF-A0AA39WZR1-F1
#
_entry.id   AF-A0AA39WZR1-F1
#
_cell.length_a   1.000
_cell.length_b   1.000
_cell.length_c   1.000
_cell.angle_alpha   90.00
_cell.angle_beta   90.00
_cell.angle_gamma   90.00
#
_symmetry.space_group_name_H-M   'P 1'
#
loop_
_entity.id
_entity.type
_entity.pdbx_description
1 polymer ?
#
loop_
_entity_poly.entity_id
_entity_poly.type
_entity_poly.pdbx_seq_one_letter_code
_entity_poly.pdbx_strand_id
1 'polypeptide(L)'
;MHRWKTHMSSGNPFMSPRGTLTSYIIGTIPVNMNHRFVSPLRLFTTISRRGVRCQQYHHFRTPFSKTKMEPHRAMTTASLPPLPATIDELRGKEKIINAPTIMTERPIPSFEPYKFPQHGDNILVIIPTANKDKTRILKSAFEKAGDKAPPGAEIHYTVVPVQSNVGEQPYNEAGPQGAFNRITNALNEFQNSSEKLAELEEKKIGTVIAAAIENFIQTKDLENGPADFGMVMLHNARTGKTVKALSEGVTVSREYVEHARTEGYEDGNENHGKMTVGYKLKEKLEDLDPADWHTLFVGKSRYEILTEAIDGLEVPW
;
A
#
# COMPACT_ATOMS: atom_id res chain seq x y z
N MET A 1 13.20 -57.93 -49.66
CA MET A 1 12.63 -56.57 -49.78
C MET A 1 13.37 -55.65 -48.79
N HIS A 2 14.37 -54.90 -49.29
CA HIS A 2 14.48 -53.41 -49.22
C HIS A 2 14.57 -52.87 -47.78
N ARG A 3 15.67 -52.34 -47.20
CA ARG A 3 16.88 -51.58 -47.60
C ARG A 3 16.64 -50.17 -48.16
N TRP A 4 16.83 -49.12 -47.34
CA TRP A 4 17.28 -47.73 -47.66
C TRP A 4 17.86 -47.14 -46.35
N LYS A 5 19.13 -46.74 -46.15
CA LYS A 5 20.09 -45.80 -46.80
C LYS A 5 19.86 -44.30 -46.51
N THR A 6 20.67 -43.79 -45.57
CA THR A 6 21.49 -42.55 -45.54
C THR A 6 21.27 -41.42 -46.55
N HIS A 7 21.34 -40.16 -46.09
CA HIS A 7 22.27 -39.16 -46.66
C HIS A 7 22.59 -37.96 -45.72
N MET A 8 23.87 -37.62 -45.65
CA MET A 8 24.47 -36.33 -45.25
C MET A 8 24.74 -35.46 -46.49
N SER A 9 24.77 -34.12 -46.33
CA SER A 9 25.65 -33.14 -47.00
C SER A 9 25.50 -31.77 -46.30
N SER A 10 26.48 -31.12 -45.66
CA SER A 10 27.70 -30.42 -46.14
C SER A 10 27.47 -29.23 -47.08
N GLY A 11 27.85 -28.01 -46.65
CA GLY A 11 28.06 -26.83 -47.53
C GLY A 11 28.05 -25.46 -46.85
N ASN A 12 29.24 -24.94 -46.46
CA ASN A 12 29.59 -23.53 -46.13
C ASN A 12 29.88 -22.73 -47.44
N PRO A 13 30.30 -21.43 -47.50
CA PRO A 13 30.59 -20.37 -46.49
C PRO A 13 30.21 -18.90 -46.91
N PHE A 14 30.72 -17.90 -46.16
CA PHE A 14 31.00 -16.47 -46.49
C PHE A 14 29.93 -15.37 -46.23
N MET A 15 30.12 -14.52 -45.21
CA MET A 15 30.81 -13.20 -45.27
C MET A 15 30.60 -12.39 -43.97
N SER A 16 31.67 -11.77 -43.45
CA SER A 16 31.61 -10.69 -42.44
C SER A 16 31.26 -9.34 -43.10
N PRO A 17 30.81 -8.32 -42.35
CA PRO A 17 31.81 -7.34 -41.89
C PRO A 17 31.59 -6.72 -40.50
N ARG A 18 32.73 -6.50 -39.84
CA ARG A 18 33.17 -5.35 -39.00
C ARG A 18 32.11 -4.37 -38.49
N GLY A 19 32.19 -4.07 -37.19
CA GLY A 19 31.67 -2.81 -36.64
C GLY A 19 31.77 -2.65 -35.12
N THR A 20 32.89 -2.05 -34.68
CA THR A 20 33.01 -1.14 -33.52
C THR A 20 32.70 -1.65 -32.10
N LEU A 21 33.79 -1.89 -31.34
CA LEU A 21 33.84 -1.82 -29.88
C LEU A 21 33.76 -0.36 -29.42
N THR A 22 32.71 -0.01 -28.69
CA THR A 22 32.66 1.25 -27.91
C THR A 22 32.82 0.89 -26.44
N SER A 23 34.04 1.08 -25.94
CA SER A 23 34.38 1.07 -24.53
C SER A 23 33.77 2.31 -23.86
N TYR A 24 32.88 2.12 -22.88
CA TYR A 24 32.49 3.17 -21.95
C TYR A 24 33.25 3.02 -20.63
N ILE A 25 34.04 4.04 -20.33
CA ILE A 25 34.68 4.28 -19.05
C ILE A 25 33.58 4.67 -18.07
N ILE A 26 33.32 3.83 -17.07
CA ILE A 26 32.49 4.21 -15.92
C ILE A 26 33.40 4.93 -14.93
N GLY A 27 33.38 6.27 -14.99
CA GLY A 27 33.96 7.12 -13.97
C GLY A 27 33.07 7.11 -12.72
N THR A 28 33.62 6.64 -11.61
CA THR A 28 33.03 6.80 -10.28
C THR A 28 33.12 8.26 -9.83
N ILE A 29 31.97 8.89 -9.59
CA ILE A 29 31.87 10.18 -8.90
C ILE A 29 31.32 9.89 -7.49
N PRO A 30 32.03 10.25 -6.40
CA PRO A 30 31.48 10.16 -5.06
C PRO A 30 30.50 11.32 -4.84
N VAL A 31 29.22 11.02 -4.62
CA VAL A 31 28.23 12.02 -4.21
C VAL A 31 28.15 12.02 -2.69
N ASN A 32 28.65 13.12 -2.13
CA ASN A 32 28.58 13.51 -0.73
C ASN A 32 27.11 13.77 -0.35
N MET A 33 26.54 12.98 0.56
CA MET A 33 25.17 13.20 1.06
C MET A 33 25.19 14.22 2.19
N ASN A 34 24.74 15.43 1.90
CA ASN A 34 24.26 16.37 2.90
C ASN A 34 23.08 17.18 2.33
N HIS A 35 22.04 17.32 3.16
CA HIS A 35 20.87 18.20 3.08
C HIS A 35 19.60 17.80 2.29
N ARG A 36 18.54 17.58 3.10
CA ARG A 36 17.22 18.26 3.09
C ARG A 36 16.57 18.48 1.71
N PHE A 37 15.55 17.68 1.42
CA PHE A 37 14.59 17.95 0.36
C PHE A 37 13.59 19.04 0.80
N VAL A 38 13.70 20.21 0.16
CA VAL A 38 12.60 21.15 -0.03
C VAL A 38 12.29 21.13 -1.52
N SER A 39 11.08 20.73 -1.90
CA SER A 39 10.64 20.68 -3.29
C SER A 39 10.43 22.08 -3.88
N PRO A 40 11.00 22.41 -5.05
CA PRO A 40 10.61 23.61 -5.77
C PRO A 40 9.50 23.28 -6.78
N LEU A 41 8.33 23.92 -6.62
CA LEU A 41 7.34 24.06 -7.70
C LEU A 41 7.98 24.79 -8.89
N ARG A 42 7.98 24.17 -10.07
CA ARG A 42 8.19 24.87 -11.35
C ARG A 42 6.86 24.99 -12.07
N LEU A 43 6.38 26.22 -12.22
CA LEU A 43 5.36 26.60 -13.19
C LEU A 43 5.99 26.56 -14.59
N PHE A 44 5.37 25.82 -15.51
CA PHE A 44 5.54 26.03 -16.95
C PHE A 44 4.25 26.63 -17.50
N THR A 45 4.35 27.85 -18.03
CA THR A 45 3.29 28.51 -18.80
C THR A 45 3.61 28.36 -20.28
N THR A 46 2.84 27.54 -20.99
CA THR A 46 2.86 27.49 -22.46
C THR A 46 1.69 28.32 -22.98
N ILE A 47 2.00 29.43 -23.66
CA ILE A 47 1.01 30.27 -24.34
C ILE A 47 0.64 29.58 -25.65
N SER A 48 -0.62 29.21 -25.83
CA SER A 48 -1.19 28.87 -27.14
C SER A 48 -2.41 29.73 -27.42
N ARG A 49 -2.33 30.49 -28.52
CA ARG A 49 -3.41 31.30 -29.09
C ARG A 49 -4.40 30.38 -29.80
N ARG A 50 -5.67 30.38 -29.37
CA ARG A 50 -6.87 30.53 -30.21
C ARG A 50 -8.13 30.43 -29.34
N GLY A 51 -9.07 31.32 -29.63
CA GLY A 51 -10.21 31.63 -28.78
C GLY A 51 -11.22 30.51 -28.62
N VAL A 52 -11.76 30.43 -27.40
CA VAL A 52 -13.06 29.83 -27.09
C VAL A 52 -13.72 30.71 -26.03
N ARG A 53 -15.02 30.94 -26.20
CA ARG A 53 -15.89 31.81 -25.40
C ARG A 53 -15.81 31.46 -23.91
N CYS A 54 -15.53 32.46 -23.08
CA CYS A 54 -15.59 32.35 -21.63
C CYS A 54 -17.05 32.56 -21.19
N GLN A 55 -17.73 31.49 -20.79
CA GLN A 55 -18.96 31.59 -20.01
C GLN A 55 -18.57 32.01 -18.58
N GLN A 56 -19.08 33.16 -18.15
CA GLN A 56 -18.93 33.63 -16.78
C GLN A 56 -19.70 32.71 -15.82
N TYR A 57 -18.98 31.85 -15.11
CA TYR A 57 -19.50 31.20 -13.91
C TYR A 57 -19.38 32.18 -12.73
N HIS A 58 -20.52 32.65 -12.22
CA HIS A 58 -20.60 33.34 -10.95
C HIS A 58 -20.19 32.38 -9.82
N HIS A 59 -18.95 32.52 -9.34
CA HIS A 59 -18.55 31.97 -8.05
C HIS A 59 -19.25 32.73 -6.94
N PHE A 60 -20.26 32.12 -6.32
CA PHE A 60 -20.71 32.51 -4.99
C PHE A 60 -19.57 32.24 -4.00
N ARG A 61 -18.80 33.29 -3.68
CA ARG A 61 -17.95 33.31 -2.49
C ARG A 61 -18.86 33.39 -1.27
N THR A 62 -19.05 32.28 -0.59
CA THR A 62 -19.50 32.33 0.80
C THR A 62 -18.37 32.92 1.66
N PRO A 63 -18.65 33.86 2.57
CA PRO A 63 -17.64 34.38 3.47
C PRO A 63 -17.27 33.29 4.48
N PHE A 64 -16.03 32.81 4.42
CA PHE A 64 -15.42 32.09 5.53
C PHE A 64 -15.47 33.00 6.76
N SER A 65 -16.30 32.64 7.74
CA SER A 65 -16.21 33.25 9.06
C SER A 65 -14.84 32.87 9.63
N LYS A 66 -14.08 33.88 10.04
CA LYS A 66 -12.88 33.68 10.86
C LYS A 66 -13.35 33.25 12.25
N THR A 67 -13.74 31.99 12.40
CA THR A 67 -13.77 31.37 13.73
C THR A 67 -12.33 31.35 14.21
N LYS A 68 -12.07 32.17 15.22
CA LYS A 68 -10.88 32.15 16.05
C LYS A 68 -10.67 30.69 16.46
N MET A 69 -9.69 29.99 15.88
CA MET A 69 -9.23 28.72 16.45
C MET A 69 -8.75 29.06 17.85
N GLU A 70 -9.50 28.60 18.86
CA GLU A 70 -8.99 28.60 20.21
C GLU A 70 -7.67 27.82 20.21
N PRO A 71 -6.60 28.35 20.80
CA PRO A 71 -5.37 27.59 20.96
C PRO A 71 -5.73 26.32 21.71
N HIS A 72 -5.51 25.16 21.06
CA HIS A 72 -5.64 23.86 21.70
C HIS A 72 -5.02 23.94 23.08
N ARG A 73 -5.88 23.72 24.08
CA ARG A 73 -5.55 23.65 25.50
C ARG A 73 -4.25 22.85 25.61
N ALA A 74 -3.16 23.54 25.94
CA ALA A 74 -1.89 22.88 26.21
C ALA A 74 -2.19 21.81 27.26
N MET A 75 -2.11 20.53 26.86
CA MET A 75 -2.17 19.44 27.82
C MET A 75 -1.10 19.76 28.85
N THR A 76 -1.53 19.89 30.10
CA THR A 76 -0.66 20.03 31.25
C THR A 76 0.37 18.91 31.11
N THR A 77 1.66 19.27 31.04
CA THR A 77 2.77 18.36 30.83
C THR A 77 2.95 17.47 32.07
N ALA A 78 2.00 16.57 32.31
CA ALA A 78 2.31 15.36 33.05
C ALA A 78 3.41 14.68 32.23
N SER A 79 4.59 14.50 32.83
CA SER A 79 5.67 13.79 32.16
C SER A 79 5.14 12.42 31.76
N LEU A 80 5.23 12.08 30.47
CA LEU A 80 4.88 10.74 30.02
C LEU A 80 5.67 9.70 30.83
N PRO A 81 5.13 8.51 31.04
CA PRO A 81 5.89 7.41 31.63
C PRO A 81 7.17 7.16 30.82
N PRO A 82 8.27 6.76 31.47
CA PRO A 82 9.50 6.40 30.76
C PRO A 82 9.24 5.22 29.82
N LEU A 83 9.85 5.27 28.63
CA LEU A 83 9.79 4.15 27.69
C LEU A 83 10.65 2.98 28.21
N PRO A 84 10.16 1.74 28.14
CA PRO A 84 11.00 0.57 28.31
C PRO A 84 12.21 0.64 27.39
N ALA A 85 13.42 0.52 27.92
CA ALA A 85 14.65 0.84 27.19
C ALA A 85 15.37 -0.40 26.63
N THR A 86 14.92 -1.60 27.01
CA THR A 86 15.57 -2.86 26.64
C THR A 86 14.57 -3.88 26.12
N ILE A 87 15.04 -4.83 25.31
CA ILE A 87 14.22 -5.94 24.82
C ILE A 87 13.71 -6.78 25.99
N ASP A 88 14.53 -7.00 27.01
CA ASP A 88 14.17 -7.82 28.18
C ASP A 88 13.03 -7.21 29.00
N GLU A 89 12.90 -5.88 29.03
CA GLU A 89 11.77 -5.21 29.67
C GLU A 89 10.45 -5.39 28.92
N LEU A 90 10.48 -5.67 27.62
CA LEU A 90 9.30 -5.87 26.76
C LEU A 90 8.99 -7.35 26.52
N ARG A 91 10.02 -8.21 26.58
CA ARG A 91 9.90 -9.63 26.26
C ARG A 91 8.86 -10.30 27.15
N GLY A 92 7.93 -11.03 26.52
CA GLY A 92 6.85 -11.75 27.20
C GLY A 92 5.69 -10.89 27.68
N LYS A 93 5.76 -9.55 27.54
CA LYS A 93 4.59 -8.68 27.71
C LYS A 93 3.73 -8.67 26.46
N GLU A 94 4.39 -8.74 25.31
CA GLU A 94 3.71 -8.71 24.03
C GLU A 94 3.25 -10.10 23.60
N LYS A 95 2.03 -10.16 23.09
CA LYS A 95 1.36 -11.40 22.73
C LYS A 95 0.53 -11.22 21.47
N ILE A 96 0.36 -12.33 20.75
CA ILE A 96 -0.60 -12.42 19.66
C ILE A 96 -2.01 -12.50 20.27
N ILE A 97 -2.94 -11.73 19.72
CA ILE A 97 -4.35 -11.70 20.11
C ILE A 97 -5.23 -11.87 18.88
N ASN A 98 -6.40 -12.48 19.07
CA ASN A 98 -7.38 -12.62 18.00
C ASN A 98 -7.93 -11.26 17.55
N ALA A 99 -8.28 -11.17 16.28
CA ALA A 99 -9.04 -10.06 15.71
C ALA A 99 -10.35 -9.84 16.51
N PRO A 100 -10.62 -8.62 17.01
CA PRO A 100 -11.86 -8.34 17.72
C PRO A 100 -13.06 -8.37 16.75
N THR A 101 -14.12 -9.11 17.12
CA THR A 101 -15.33 -9.33 16.29
C THR A 101 -15.96 -8.02 15.80
N ILE A 102 -15.97 -6.99 16.65
CA ILE A 102 -16.54 -5.68 16.29
C ILE A 102 -15.86 -5.04 15.07
N MET A 103 -14.57 -5.31 14.86
CA MET A 103 -13.82 -4.77 13.74
C MET A 103 -14.03 -5.58 12.46
N THR A 104 -14.20 -6.89 12.57
CA THR A 104 -14.51 -7.75 11.42
C THR A 104 -15.92 -7.48 10.89
N GLU A 105 -16.88 -7.21 11.78
CA GLU A 105 -18.29 -7.01 11.42
C GLU A 105 -18.64 -5.58 10.98
N ARG A 106 -17.82 -4.57 11.33
CA ARG A 106 -18.11 -3.18 10.98
C ARG A 106 -18.23 -3.02 9.45
N PRO A 107 -19.34 -2.47 8.93
CA PRO A 107 -19.49 -2.27 7.49
C PRO A 107 -18.45 -1.28 6.98
N ILE A 108 -17.82 -1.61 5.85
CA ILE A 108 -16.98 -0.68 5.09
C ILE A 108 -17.93 0.11 4.17
N PRO A 109 -17.68 1.41 3.93
CA PRO A 109 -18.40 2.15 2.91
C PRO A 109 -18.40 1.41 1.57
N SER A 110 -19.48 1.54 0.80
CA SER A 110 -19.48 1.06 -0.58
C SER A 110 -18.48 1.86 -1.41
N PHE A 111 -17.79 1.17 -2.31
CA PHE A 111 -17.00 1.83 -3.34
C PHE A 111 -17.92 2.45 -4.39
N GLU A 112 -17.46 3.56 -4.97
CA GLU A 112 -18.12 4.14 -6.14
C GLU A 112 -18.07 3.15 -7.32
N PRO A 113 -19.11 3.08 -8.17
CA PRO A 113 -19.08 2.22 -9.34
C PRO A 113 -18.02 2.67 -10.36
N TYR A 114 -17.11 1.76 -10.72
CA TYR A 114 -16.11 2.00 -11.76
C TYR A 114 -16.56 1.42 -13.11
N LYS A 115 -16.40 2.21 -14.19
CA LYS A 115 -16.78 1.81 -15.56
C LYS A 115 -15.54 1.54 -16.41
N PHE A 116 -14.81 0.49 -16.08
CA PHE A 116 -13.68 0.05 -16.91
C PHE A 116 -14.18 -0.62 -18.20
N PRO A 117 -13.59 -0.28 -19.37
CA PRO A 117 -13.78 -1.05 -20.59
C PRO A 117 -13.49 -2.54 -20.38
N GLN A 118 -14.18 -3.41 -21.13
CA GLN A 118 -13.99 -4.86 -21.08
C GLN A 118 -13.42 -5.34 -22.41
N HIS A 119 -12.25 -5.96 -22.38
CA HIS A 119 -11.55 -6.38 -23.60
C HIS A 119 -11.31 -7.90 -23.68
N GLY A 120 -11.70 -8.67 -22.65
CA GLY A 120 -11.60 -10.12 -22.63
C GLY A 120 -11.99 -10.71 -21.27
N ASP A 121 -11.32 -11.80 -20.89
CA ASP A 121 -11.58 -12.58 -19.66
C ASP A 121 -10.39 -12.54 -18.67
N ASN A 122 -9.28 -11.89 -19.03
CA ASN A 122 -8.11 -11.80 -18.17
C ASN A 122 -8.38 -10.88 -16.96
N ILE A 123 -7.60 -11.06 -15.90
CA ILE A 123 -7.76 -10.34 -14.64
C ILE A 123 -6.58 -9.38 -14.48
N LEU A 124 -6.86 -8.14 -14.10
CA LEU A 124 -5.86 -7.19 -13.63
C LEU A 124 -6.01 -6.98 -12.12
N VAL A 125 -4.93 -7.22 -11.39
CA VAL A 125 -4.83 -6.93 -9.96
C VAL A 125 -4.02 -5.64 -9.76
N ILE A 126 -4.67 -4.61 -9.22
CA ILE A 126 -4.07 -3.33 -8.86
C ILE A 126 -3.64 -3.37 -7.40
N ILE A 127 -2.35 -3.14 -7.14
CA ILE A 127 -1.76 -3.14 -5.80
C ILE A 127 -1.37 -1.71 -5.42
N PRO A 128 -2.05 -1.07 -4.44
CA PRO A 128 -1.96 0.36 -4.18
C PRO A 128 -0.83 0.72 -3.19
N THR A 129 0.32 0.09 -3.30
CA THR A 129 1.46 0.30 -2.40
C THR A 129 2.79 0.04 -3.07
N ALA A 130 3.81 0.85 -2.75
CA ALA A 130 5.19 0.61 -3.15
C ALA A 130 5.94 -0.38 -2.24
N ASN A 131 5.32 -0.83 -1.14
CA ASN A 131 5.93 -1.78 -0.22
C ASN A 131 6.03 -3.18 -0.87
N LYS A 132 7.27 -3.60 -1.16
CA LYS A 132 7.55 -4.85 -1.89
C LYS A 132 7.05 -6.10 -1.18
N ASP A 133 7.06 -6.12 0.15
CA ASP A 133 6.58 -7.28 0.92
C ASP A 133 5.07 -7.40 0.87
N LYS A 134 4.34 -6.29 1.04
CA LYS A 134 2.88 -6.27 0.84
C LYS A 134 2.51 -6.66 -0.59
N THR A 135 3.23 -6.15 -1.58
CA THR A 135 3.04 -6.56 -2.99
C THR A 135 3.26 -8.06 -3.17
N ARG A 136 4.32 -8.62 -2.57
CA ARG A 136 4.64 -10.04 -2.66
C ARG A 136 3.57 -10.92 -1.99
N ILE A 137 3.09 -10.54 -0.81
CA ILE A 137 2.01 -11.24 -0.10
C ILE A 137 0.75 -11.27 -0.97
N LEU A 138 0.34 -10.12 -1.50
CA LEU A 138 -0.84 -10.03 -2.36
C LEU A 138 -0.69 -10.88 -3.63
N LYS A 139 0.42 -10.74 -4.36
CA LYS A 139 0.69 -11.56 -5.55
C LYS A 139 0.59 -13.06 -5.26
N SER A 140 1.27 -13.51 -4.21
CA SER A 140 1.28 -14.92 -3.80
C SER A 140 -0.12 -15.42 -3.47
N ALA A 141 -0.97 -14.60 -2.86
CA ALA A 141 -2.35 -14.99 -2.55
C ALA A 141 -3.21 -15.19 -3.82
N PHE A 142 -3.08 -14.30 -4.82
CA PHE A 142 -3.78 -14.47 -6.09
C PHE A 142 -3.24 -15.66 -6.88
N GLU A 143 -1.93 -15.92 -6.86
CA GLU A 143 -1.32 -17.09 -7.49
C GLU A 143 -1.84 -18.40 -6.86
N LYS A 144 -1.85 -18.50 -5.52
CA LYS A 144 -2.42 -19.65 -4.79
C LYS A 144 -3.91 -19.85 -5.10
N ALA A 145 -4.65 -18.76 -5.28
CA ALA A 145 -6.08 -18.81 -5.59
C ALA A 145 -6.36 -19.06 -7.08
N GLY A 146 -5.34 -19.05 -7.95
CA GLY A 146 -5.47 -19.07 -9.42
C GLY A 146 -6.28 -20.24 -9.98
N ASP A 147 -6.26 -21.40 -9.32
CA ASP A 147 -7.09 -22.56 -9.72
C ASP A 147 -8.60 -22.30 -9.61
N LYS A 148 -9.01 -21.27 -8.87
CA LYS A 148 -10.40 -20.82 -8.72
C LYS A 148 -10.75 -19.63 -9.62
N ALA A 149 -9.78 -19.07 -10.34
CA ALA A 149 -10.03 -18.00 -11.30
C ALA A 149 -10.89 -18.49 -12.48
N PRO A 150 -11.54 -17.59 -13.24
CA PRO A 150 -12.28 -17.97 -14.43
C PRO A 150 -11.42 -18.83 -15.39
N PRO A 151 -11.96 -19.92 -15.96
CA PRO A 151 -11.17 -20.84 -16.77
C PRO A 151 -10.44 -20.14 -17.93
N GLY A 152 -9.13 -20.31 -17.98
CA GLY A 152 -8.28 -19.74 -19.03
C GLY A 152 -7.92 -18.25 -18.86
N ALA A 153 -8.37 -17.60 -17.77
CA ALA A 153 -7.98 -16.23 -17.48
C ALA A 153 -6.53 -16.15 -16.99
N GLU A 154 -5.75 -15.24 -17.58
CA GLU A 154 -4.43 -14.86 -17.05
C GLU A 154 -4.57 -13.77 -15.98
N ILE A 155 -3.76 -13.85 -14.93
CA ILE A 155 -3.69 -12.84 -13.87
C ILE A 155 -2.49 -11.92 -14.13
N HIS A 156 -2.77 -10.64 -14.36
CA HIS A 156 -1.79 -9.59 -14.50
C HIS A 156 -1.75 -8.72 -13.24
N TYR A 157 -0.59 -8.13 -12.96
CA TYR A 157 -0.40 -7.28 -11.79
C TYR A 157 0.15 -5.93 -12.19
N THR A 158 -0.37 -4.87 -11.57
CA THR A 158 0.17 -3.52 -11.67
C THR A 158 0.27 -2.89 -10.29
N VAL A 159 1.34 -2.14 -10.04
CA VAL A 159 1.57 -1.44 -8.79
C VAL A 159 1.27 0.04 -9.01
N VAL A 160 0.34 0.59 -8.23
CA VAL A 160 -0.10 1.98 -8.32
C VAL A 160 0.06 2.63 -6.95
N PRO A 161 1.27 3.12 -6.59
CA PRO A 161 1.51 3.66 -5.25
C PRO A 161 0.68 4.91 -4.99
N VAL A 162 -0.21 4.84 -4.01
CA VAL A 162 -1.08 5.96 -3.60
C VAL A 162 -1.06 6.16 -2.10
N GLN A 163 -1.41 7.37 -1.67
CA GLN A 163 -1.54 7.70 -0.26
C GLN A 163 -2.88 7.17 0.31
N SER A 164 -2.88 6.79 1.60
CA SER A 164 -4.09 6.39 2.31
C SER A 164 -4.83 7.57 2.94
N ASN A 165 -4.18 8.73 3.08
CA ASN A 165 -4.72 9.97 3.67
C ASN A 165 -5.25 9.80 5.11
N VAL A 166 -4.67 8.86 5.88
CA VAL A 166 -5.06 8.57 7.27
C VAL A 166 -3.87 8.62 8.24
N GLY A 167 -2.86 9.41 7.89
CA GLY A 167 -1.60 9.50 8.63
C GLY A 167 -0.64 8.34 8.36
N GLU A 168 0.60 8.50 8.80
CA GLU A 168 1.64 7.47 8.74
C GLU A 168 1.33 6.31 9.68
N GLN A 169 0.71 6.61 10.83
CA GLN A 169 0.21 5.63 11.78
C GLN A 169 -1.31 5.76 11.92
N PRO A 170 -2.08 4.97 11.16
CA PRO A 170 -3.52 4.89 11.38
C PRO A 170 -3.79 4.27 12.76
N TYR A 171 -4.75 4.85 13.48
CA TYR A 171 -5.31 4.28 14.71
C TYR A 171 -6.79 3.92 14.52
N ASN A 172 -7.22 2.87 15.19
CA ASN A 172 -8.63 2.49 15.28
C ASN A 172 -9.32 2.38 13.90
N GLU A 173 -10.42 3.11 13.68
CA GLU A 173 -11.16 3.16 12.41
C GLU A 173 -10.37 3.68 11.21
N ALA A 174 -9.27 4.41 11.45
CA ALA A 174 -8.43 4.92 10.38
C ALA A 174 -7.69 3.79 9.63
N GLY A 175 -7.48 2.62 10.26
CA GLY A 175 -6.88 1.47 9.59
C GLY A 175 -7.72 0.94 8.43
N PRO A 176 -8.96 0.47 8.68
CA PRO A 176 -9.89 0.08 7.63
C PRO A 176 -10.15 1.19 6.60
N GLN A 177 -10.27 2.44 7.06
CA GLN A 177 -10.43 3.59 6.16
C GLN A 177 -9.22 3.78 5.25
N GLY A 178 -8.00 3.57 5.74
CA GLY A 178 -6.79 3.67 4.95
C GLY A 178 -6.73 2.64 3.83
N ALA A 179 -7.09 1.38 4.11
CA ALA A 179 -7.20 0.34 3.08
C ALA A 179 -8.25 0.70 2.01
N PHE A 180 -9.43 1.19 2.43
CA PHE A 180 -10.47 1.68 1.52
C PHE A 180 -9.97 2.84 0.65
N ASN A 181 -9.35 3.86 1.26
CA ASN A 181 -8.82 5.02 0.56
C ASN A 181 -7.76 4.64 -0.46
N ARG A 182 -6.85 3.71 -0.13
CA ARG A 182 -5.83 3.21 -1.07
C ARG A 182 -6.47 2.57 -2.30
N ILE A 183 -7.48 1.74 -2.12
CA ILE A 183 -8.22 1.13 -3.24
C ILE A 183 -8.87 2.22 -4.10
N THR A 184 -9.64 3.11 -3.49
CA THR A 184 -10.35 4.20 -4.18
C THR A 184 -9.38 5.09 -4.96
N ASN A 185 -8.28 5.51 -4.33
CA ASN A 185 -7.28 6.37 -4.94
C ASN A 185 -6.57 5.68 -6.11
N ALA A 186 -6.21 4.40 -5.97
CA ALA A 186 -5.55 3.66 -7.05
C ALA A 186 -6.47 3.41 -8.23
N LEU A 187 -7.75 3.09 -7.99
CA LEU A 187 -8.74 2.94 -9.06
C LEU A 187 -9.00 4.26 -9.79
N ASN A 188 -9.09 5.38 -9.05
CA ASN A 188 -9.21 6.71 -9.63
C ASN A 188 -7.96 7.07 -10.47
N GLU A 189 -6.76 6.81 -9.96
CA GLU A 189 -5.53 7.07 -10.71
C GLU A 189 -5.45 6.19 -11.97
N PHE A 190 -5.87 4.92 -11.87
CA PHE A 190 -5.90 4.00 -12.99
C PHE A 190 -6.89 4.47 -14.07
N GLN A 191 -8.13 4.81 -13.69
CA GLN A 191 -9.17 5.25 -14.61
C GLN A 191 -8.82 6.57 -15.32
N ASN A 192 -8.05 7.45 -14.68
CA ASN A 192 -7.68 8.74 -15.25
C ASN A 192 -6.38 8.71 -16.08
N SER A 193 -5.77 7.54 -16.28
CA SER A 193 -4.55 7.39 -17.08
C SER A 193 -4.85 6.63 -18.38
N SER A 194 -4.72 7.32 -19.51
CA SER A 194 -4.92 6.71 -20.84
C SER A 194 -3.94 5.56 -21.12
N GLU A 195 -2.71 5.65 -20.60
CA GLU A 195 -1.69 4.60 -20.70
C GLU A 195 -2.12 3.34 -19.95
N LYS A 196 -2.57 3.48 -18.70
CA LYS A 196 -3.09 2.37 -17.90
C LYS A 196 -4.38 1.79 -18.49
N LEU A 197 -5.24 2.62 -19.09
CA LEU A 197 -6.43 2.12 -19.77
C LEU A 197 -6.09 1.32 -21.04
N ALA A 198 -5.03 1.70 -21.78
CA ALA A 198 -4.56 0.93 -22.94
C ALA A 198 -4.08 -0.48 -22.55
N GLU A 199 -3.53 -0.63 -21.35
CA GLU A 199 -3.14 -1.94 -20.78
C GLU A 199 -4.32 -2.91 -20.73
N LEU A 200 -5.56 -2.41 -20.49
CA LEU A 200 -6.75 -3.25 -20.44
C LEU A 200 -7.02 -3.93 -21.78
N GLU A 201 -6.84 -3.21 -22.89
CA GLU A 201 -7.04 -3.75 -24.23
C GLU A 201 -5.91 -4.70 -24.61
N GLU A 202 -4.65 -4.28 -24.42
CA GLU A 202 -3.45 -5.06 -24.75
C GLU A 202 -3.48 -6.44 -24.07
N LYS A 203 -3.86 -6.46 -22.79
CA LYS A 203 -3.88 -7.67 -21.96
C LYS A 203 -5.23 -8.37 -21.94
N LYS A 204 -6.20 -7.94 -22.76
CA LYS A 204 -7.55 -8.53 -22.85
C LYS A 204 -8.24 -8.63 -21.48
N ILE A 205 -8.12 -7.58 -20.67
CA ILE A 205 -8.64 -7.54 -19.31
C ILE A 205 -10.17 -7.47 -19.34
N GLY A 206 -10.78 -8.44 -18.66
CA GLY A 206 -12.19 -8.49 -18.34
C GLY A 206 -12.51 -7.98 -16.94
N THR A 207 -11.67 -8.36 -15.98
CA THR A 207 -11.88 -8.12 -14.55
C THR A 207 -10.78 -7.25 -13.98
N VAL A 208 -11.16 -6.25 -13.17
CA VAL A 208 -10.21 -5.41 -12.43
C VAL A 208 -10.47 -5.58 -10.94
N ILE A 209 -9.46 -6.05 -10.21
CA ILE A 209 -9.50 -6.20 -8.75
C ILE A 209 -8.43 -5.29 -8.15
N ALA A 210 -8.80 -4.47 -7.16
CA ALA A 210 -7.85 -3.72 -6.35
C ALA A 210 -7.65 -4.42 -5.00
N ALA A 211 -6.41 -4.56 -4.57
CA ALA A 211 -6.05 -5.35 -3.40
C ALA A 211 -5.11 -4.57 -2.47
N ALA A 212 -5.53 -4.26 -1.25
CA ALA A 212 -4.77 -3.43 -0.30
C ALA A 212 -4.50 -4.16 1.01
N ILE A 213 -3.38 -3.80 1.65
CA ILE A 213 -3.05 -4.15 3.04
C ILE A 213 -2.71 -2.86 3.79
N GLU A 214 -3.45 -2.54 4.86
CA GLU A 214 -3.16 -1.41 5.74
C GLU A 214 -2.91 -1.88 7.17
N ASN A 215 -1.78 -1.47 7.76
CA ASN A 215 -1.46 -1.77 9.15
C ASN A 215 -1.94 -0.62 10.02
N PHE A 216 -2.39 -0.91 11.25
CA PHE A 216 -2.89 0.13 12.14
C PHE A 216 -2.85 -0.34 13.61
N ILE A 217 -2.80 0.62 14.54
CA ILE A 217 -2.89 0.33 15.98
C ILE A 217 -4.34 0.51 16.44
N GLN A 218 -4.95 -0.56 16.93
CA GLN A 218 -6.20 -0.46 17.68
C GLN A 218 -5.87 -0.07 19.13
N THR A 219 -6.47 1.00 19.62
CA THR A 219 -6.26 1.52 20.99
C THR A 219 -7.52 1.49 21.84
N LYS A 220 -8.67 1.25 21.23
CA LYS A 220 -9.99 1.20 21.87
C LYS A 220 -10.54 -0.23 21.81
N ASP A 221 -11.48 -0.56 22.68
CA ASP A 221 -12.23 -1.83 22.62
C ASP A 221 -11.36 -3.11 22.65
N LEU A 222 -10.22 -3.04 23.34
CA LEU A 222 -9.32 -4.16 23.59
C LEU A 222 -9.03 -4.31 25.07
N GLU A 223 -9.23 -5.51 25.61
CA GLU A 223 -8.95 -5.82 27.02
C GLU A 223 -7.45 -5.82 27.32
N ASN A 224 -6.62 -6.19 26.34
CA ASN A 224 -5.18 -6.41 26.51
C ASN A 224 -4.33 -5.16 26.23
N GLY A 225 -4.95 -3.98 26.12
CA GLY A 225 -4.26 -2.76 25.70
C GLY A 225 -4.13 -2.64 24.18
N PRO A 226 -3.34 -1.65 23.70
CA PRO A 226 -3.17 -1.41 22.28
C PRO A 226 -2.58 -2.61 21.54
N ALA A 227 -2.97 -2.81 20.29
CA ALA A 227 -2.40 -3.85 19.44
C ALA A 227 -2.32 -3.42 17.98
N ASP A 228 -1.29 -3.89 17.27
CA ASP A 228 -1.07 -3.66 15.85
C ASP A 228 -1.73 -4.77 15.03
N PHE A 229 -2.63 -4.40 14.13
CA PHE A 229 -3.35 -5.29 13.23
C PHE A 229 -3.08 -4.93 11.76
N GLY A 230 -3.39 -5.85 10.84
CA GLY A 230 -3.44 -5.62 9.41
C GLY A 230 -4.83 -5.83 8.84
N MET A 231 -5.35 -4.85 8.11
CA MET A 231 -6.56 -4.96 7.30
C MET A 231 -6.19 -5.33 5.86
N VAL A 232 -6.68 -6.47 5.38
CA VAL A 232 -6.61 -6.89 3.99
C VAL A 232 -7.97 -6.63 3.34
N MET A 233 -7.98 -6.00 2.17
CA MET A 233 -9.21 -5.72 1.42
C MET A 233 -9.00 -6.00 -0.06
N LEU A 234 -9.91 -6.77 -0.66
CA LEU A 234 -9.97 -7.03 -2.10
C LEU A 234 -11.30 -6.52 -2.64
N HIS A 235 -11.25 -5.72 -3.69
CA HIS A 235 -12.44 -5.12 -4.31
C HIS A 235 -12.46 -5.39 -5.81
N ASN A 236 -13.49 -6.07 -6.29
CA ASN A 236 -13.75 -6.20 -7.71
C ASN A 236 -14.49 -4.95 -8.20
N ALA A 237 -13.77 -4.11 -8.93
CA ALA A 237 -14.25 -2.81 -9.37
C ALA A 237 -15.41 -2.89 -10.38
N ARG A 238 -15.62 -4.07 -10.99
CA ARG A 238 -16.70 -4.31 -11.95
C ARG A 238 -17.96 -4.82 -11.26
N THR A 239 -17.84 -5.84 -10.41
CA THR A 239 -19.00 -6.44 -9.74
C THR A 239 -19.41 -5.70 -8.48
N GLY A 240 -18.54 -4.86 -7.94
CA GLY A 240 -18.71 -4.19 -6.65
C GLY A 240 -18.49 -5.12 -5.44
N LYS A 241 -18.22 -6.42 -5.66
CA LYS A 241 -17.98 -7.38 -4.56
C LYS A 241 -16.70 -6.99 -3.84
N THR A 242 -16.80 -6.84 -2.53
CA THR A 242 -15.68 -6.55 -1.63
C THR A 242 -15.58 -7.65 -0.60
N VAL A 243 -14.37 -8.14 -0.39
CA VAL A 243 -14.04 -9.05 0.70
C VAL A 243 -12.93 -8.42 1.53
N LYS A 244 -12.92 -8.75 2.82
CA LYS A 244 -11.92 -8.24 3.76
C LYS A 244 -11.56 -9.30 4.79
N ALA A 245 -10.35 -9.20 5.31
CA ALA A 245 -9.87 -9.95 6.45
C ALA A 245 -9.12 -9.02 7.40
N LEU A 246 -9.23 -9.28 8.69
CA LEU A 246 -8.40 -8.66 9.71
C LEU A 246 -7.43 -9.72 10.21
N SER A 247 -6.15 -9.39 10.28
CA SER A 247 -5.15 -10.32 10.83
C SER A 247 -5.33 -10.53 12.33
N GLU A 248 -4.64 -11.52 12.89
CA GLU A 248 -4.30 -11.47 14.31
C GLU A 248 -3.57 -10.16 14.64
N GLY A 249 -3.75 -9.68 15.87
CA GLY A 249 -3.06 -8.51 16.38
C GLY A 249 -1.87 -8.89 17.23
N VAL A 250 -0.90 -8.00 17.35
CA VAL A 250 0.18 -8.13 18.34
C VAL A 250 0.09 -6.96 19.29
N THR A 251 -0.01 -7.24 20.59
CA THR A 251 -0.08 -6.19 21.60
C THR A 251 1.19 -5.34 21.58
N VAL A 252 1.04 -4.07 21.93
CA VAL A 252 2.15 -3.15 22.07
C VAL A 252 1.97 -2.32 23.33
N SER A 253 3.08 -2.11 24.04
CA SER A 253 3.14 -1.23 25.22
C SER A 253 2.47 0.12 24.95
N ARG A 254 1.60 0.51 25.87
CA ARG A 254 0.82 1.76 25.78
C ARG A 254 1.73 2.97 25.77
N GLU A 255 2.82 2.92 26.50
CA GLU A 255 3.83 3.97 26.60
C GLU A 255 4.39 4.30 25.22
N TYR A 256 4.72 3.29 24.40
CA TYR A 256 5.20 3.53 23.04
C TYR A 256 4.16 4.19 22.13
N VAL A 257 2.88 3.82 22.30
CA VAL A 257 1.76 4.46 21.57
C VAL A 257 1.58 5.91 21.99
N GLU A 258 1.63 6.19 23.30
CA GLU A 258 1.49 7.55 23.84
C GLU A 258 2.66 8.45 23.40
N HIS A 259 3.89 7.93 23.42
CA HIS A 259 5.06 8.66 22.92
C HIS A 259 4.95 8.93 21.41
N ALA A 260 4.55 7.94 20.60
CA ALA A 260 4.33 8.15 19.16
C ALA A 260 3.27 9.24 18.89
N ARG A 261 2.21 9.29 19.70
CA ARG A 261 1.16 10.32 19.62
C ARG A 261 1.63 11.73 19.95
N THR A 262 2.72 11.89 20.71
CA THR A 262 3.26 13.24 20.99
C THR A 262 3.95 13.91 19.81
N GLU A 263 4.29 13.15 18.77
CA GLU A 263 4.74 13.69 17.48
C GLU A 263 3.59 14.37 16.70
N GLY A 264 2.37 14.22 17.20
CA GLY A 264 1.17 14.88 16.70
C GLY A 264 0.43 14.08 15.65
N TYR A 265 -0.54 14.77 15.05
CA TYR A 265 -1.55 14.18 14.18
C TYR A 265 -1.66 14.94 12.86
N GLU A 266 -1.96 14.22 11.77
CA GLU A 266 -2.29 14.83 10.49
C GLU A 266 -3.66 15.49 10.55
N ASP A 267 -3.72 16.73 10.07
CA ASP A 267 -4.92 17.57 10.05
C ASP A 267 -5.66 17.68 11.41
N GLY A 268 -4.95 17.45 12.52
CA GLY A 268 -5.51 17.46 13.87
C GLY A 268 -6.40 16.26 14.22
N ASN A 269 -6.45 15.22 13.38
CA ASN A 269 -7.26 14.02 13.64
C ASN A 269 -6.49 13.01 14.50
N GLU A 270 -6.94 12.77 15.73
CA GLU A 270 -6.26 11.87 16.69
C GLU A 270 -6.08 10.43 16.22
N ASN A 271 -6.80 10.00 15.18
CA ASN A 271 -6.61 8.69 14.59
C ASN A 271 -5.57 8.66 13.46
N HIS A 272 -5.00 9.79 13.07
CA HIS A 272 -4.04 9.92 11.97
C HIS A 272 -2.66 10.33 12.52
N GLY A 273 -1.95 9.39 13.14
CA GLY A 273 -0.64 9.67 13.74
C GLY A 273 0.43 10.04 12.70
N LYS A 274 1.31 10.99 13.06
CA LYS A 274 2.47 11.38 12.24
C LYS A 274 3.68 10.46 12.37
N MET A 275 3.72 9.67 13.43
CA MET A 275 4.83 8.78 13.75
C MET A 275 4.31 7.37 14.04
N THR A 276 5.02 6.37 13.53
CA THR A 276 4.68 4.97 13.78
C THR A 276 5.27 4.48 15.11
N VAL A 277 4.56 3.53 15.71
CA VAL A 277 5.02 2.86 16.94
C VAL A 277 6.33 2.11 16.70
N GLY A 278 6.49 1.49 15.52
CA GLY A 278 7.72 0.82 15.12
C GLY A 278 8.94 1.74 15.11
N TYR A 279 8.80 2.99 14.63
CA TYR A 279 9.88 3.97 14.69
C TYR A 279 10.23 4.34 16.13
N LYS A 280 9.23 4.53 17.00
CA LYS A 280 9.48 4.79 18.43
C LYS A 280 10.17 3.63 19.14
N LEU A 281 9.83 2.39 18.82
CA LEU A 281 10.55 1.21 19.30
C LEU A 281 12.01 1.24 18.82
N LYS A 282 12.25 1.56 17.54
CA LYS A 282 13.61 1.62 16.97
C LYS A 282 14.49 2.71 17.59
N GLU A 283 13.91 3.84 18.03
CA GLU A 283 14.66 4.89 18.75
C GLU A 283 15.28 4.38 20.07
N LYS A 284 14.73 3.30 20.64
CA LYS A 284 15.19 2.71 21.91
C LYS A 284 15.92 1.38 21.74
N LEU A 285 15.64 0.64 20.68
CA LEU A 285 16.07 -0.74 20.49
C LEU A 285 16.95 -0.86 19.23
N GLU A 286 18.27 -0.93 19.42
CA GLU A 286 19.27 -0.77 18.36
C GLU A 286 19.14 -1.78 17.20
N ASP A 287 18.71 -3.02 17.46
CA ASP A 287 18.64 -4.10 16.46
C ASP A 287 17.22 -4.42 15.94
N LEU A 288 16.24 -3.58 16.27
CA LEU A 288 14.85 -3.80 15.87
C LEU A 288 14.59 -3.38 14.41
N ASP A 289 13.81 -4.16 13.65
CA ASP A 289 13.23 -3.69 12.39
C ASP A 289 11.93 -2.94 12.71
N PRO A 290 11.81 -1.62 12.43
CA PRO A 290 10.59 -0.87 12.72
C PRO A 290 9.37 -1.37 11.93
N ALA A 291 9.56 -2.07 10.80
CA ALA A 291 8.48 -2.65 10.02
C ALA A 291 8.10 -4.08 10.46
N ASP A 292 9.01 -4.79 11.13
CA ASP A 292 8.83 -6.19 11.53
C ASP A 292 9.27 -6.49 12.99
N TRP A 293 9.02 -5.54 13.88
CA TRP A 293 9.34 -5.68 15.31
C TRP A 293 8.68 -6.89 15.99
N HIS A 294 7.59 -7.39 15.39
CA HIS A 294 6.83 -8.57 15.79
C HIS A 294 7.72 -9.81 15.99
N THR A 295 8.63 -10.05 15.04
CA THR A 295 9.56 -11.19 15.07
C THR A 295 10.36 -11.21 16.38
N LEU A 296 10.73 -10.05 16.89
CA LEU A 296 11.54 -9.93 18.10
C LEU A 296 10.76 -10.24 19.39
N PHE A 297 9.49 -9.84 19.47
CA PHE A 297 8.71 -9.97 20.71
C PHE A 297 7.83 -11.22 20.78
N VAL A 298 7.25 -11.64 19.65
CA VAL A 298 6.32 -12.78 19.59
C VAL A 298 6.82 -13.93 18.71
N GLY A 299 8.04 -13.83 18.16
CA GLY A 299 8.65 -14.89 17.35
C GLY A 299 7.98 -15.13 16.00
N LYS A 300 7.04 -14.28 15.61
CA LYS A 300 6.27 -14.39 14.36
C LYS A 300 6.36 -13.08 13.60
N SER A 301 6.69 -13.16 12.31
CA SER A 301 6.82 -11.98 11.47
C SER A 301 5.46 -11.35 11.19
N ARG A 302 5.42 -10.02 11.08
CA ARG A 302 4.30 -9.25 10.54
C ARG A 302 3.84 -9.80 9.21
N TYR A 303 4.77 -10.17 8.33
CA TYR A 303 4.46 -10.65 7.00
C TYR A 303 3.83 -12.04 7.01
N GLU A 304 4.18 -12.88 8.00
CA GLU A 304 3.55 -14.18 8.24
C GLU A 304 2.12 -13.99 8.73
N ILE A 305 1.91 -13.13 9.75
CA ILE A 305 0.58 -12.78 10.27
C ILE A 305 -0.34 -12.23 9.17
N LEU A 306 0.19 -11.39 8.27
CA LEU A 306 -0.55 -10.88 7.12
C LEU A 306 -0.85 -11.96 6.07
N THR A 307 0.07 -12.91 5.86
CA THR A 307 -0.10 -14.02 4.92
C THR A 307 -1.22 -14.96 5.38
N GLU A 308 -1.28 -15.26 6.67
CA GLU A 308 -2.34 -16.10 7.23
C GLU A 308 -3.72 -15.43 7.11
N ALA A 309 -3.79 -14.11 7.31
CA ALA A 309 -5.03 -13.36 7.20
C ALA A 309 -5.60 -13.41 5.77
N ILE A 310 -4.75 -13.40 4.74
CA ILE A 310 -5.19 -13.45 3.34
C ILE A 310 -5.45 -14.87 2.83
N ASP A 311 -4.78 -15.90 3.38
CA ASP A 311 -4.94 -17.29 2.93
C ASP A 311 -6.39 -17.81 3.14
N GLY A 312 -7.14 -17.24 4.08
CA GLY A 312 -8.56 -17.56 4.31
C GLY A 312 -9.56 -16.76 3.46
N LEU A 313 -9.10 -15.81 2.65
CA LEU A 313 -9.96 -14.86 1.94
C LEU A 313 -10.36 -15.36 0.55
N GLU A 314 -11.67 -15.44 0.29
CA GLU A 314 -12.18 -15.78 -1.04
C GLU A 314 -12.00 -14.61 -2.01
N VAL A 315 -11.13 -14.77 -3.01
CA VAL A 315 -10.91 -13.74 -4.03
C VAL A 315 -12.22 -13.45 -4.77
N PRO A 316 -12.62 -12.16 -4.91
CA PRO A 316 -13.84 -11.79 -5.60
C PRO A 316 -13.61 -11.75 -7.12
N TRP A 317 -13.44 -12.92 -7.75
CA TRP A 317 -13.27 -13.05 -9.21
C TRP A 317 -14.33 -12.30 -10.02
#